data_AF-A0AAW0U8Y1-F1
#
_entry.id   AF-A0AAW0U8Y1-F1
#
_cell.length_a   1.000
_cell.length_b   1.000
_cell.length_c   1.000
_cell.angle_alpha   90.00
_cell.angle_beta   90.00
_cell.angle_gamma   90.00
#
_symmetry.space_group_name_H-M   'P 1'
#
loop_
_entity.id
_entity.type
_entity.pdbx_description
1 polymer ?
#
loop_
_entity_poly.entity_id
_entity_poly.type
_entity_poly.pdbx_seq_one_letter_code
_entity_poly.pdbx_strand_id
1 'polypeptide(L)'
;MGGTKPKEDRVMLVVEHVQQRHTWDCGLACVNMVLPPAARVKFSSQLYEICQEEGFGKSTWSIDLAYLLQRFGIKHRYMTVTLGVDPGFSSETFYDHVLHKDAQRVTERFQAAKDHGVVVEQGTASINDILSHLYQEGPVILLTNAHLLVCVKCVRGAMPQLRSCFPCTPPYQGHYVLLVGFDMKNSHIYYRNPSFGNRICTISFSKLDKARRSYGTDEDIIFIYNYHPCECISPN
;
A
#
# COMPACT_ATOMS: atom_id res chain seq x y z
N MET A 1 -24.03 14.65 8.14
CA MET A 1 -23.49 16.02 8.14
C MET A 1 -22.05 15.93 7.64
N GLY A 2 -21.82 16.09 6.34
CA GLY A 2 -21.36 17.38 5.82
C GLY A 2 -19.84 17.36 5.62
N GLY A 3 -19.33 16.39 4.85
CA GLY A 3 -17.91 16.32 4.51
C GLY A 3 -17.53 17.50 3.62
N THR A 4 -16.77 18.44 4.16
CA THR A 4 -16.25 19.60 3.45
C THR A 4 -15.37 19.13 2.30
N LYS A 5 -15.72 19.51 1.05
CA LYS A 5 -14.82 19.34 -0.10
C LYS A 5 -13.48 20.01 0.21
N PRO A 6 -12.33 19.37 -0.10
CA PRO A 6 -11.02 19.99 0.07
C PRO A 6 -10.98 21.37 -0.61
N LYS A 7 -10.46 22.40 0.09
CA LYS A 7 -10.33 23.77 -0.44
C LYS A 7 -9.30 23.88 -1.58
N GLU A 8 -8.48 22.86 -1.77
CA GLU A 8 -7.49 22.78 -2.84
C GLU A 8 -7.91 21.74 -3.89
N ASP A 9 -7.88 22.14 -5.15
CA ASP A 9 -8.20 21.26 -6.29
C ASP A 9 -7.11 20.20 -6.55
N ARG A 10 -5.93 20.34 -5.92
CA ARG A 10 -4.80 19.44 -6.09
C ARG A 10 -3.95 19.37 -4.81
N VAL A 11 -3.61 18.16 -4.41
CA VAL A 11 -2.68 17.86 -3.31
C VAL A 11 -1.54 17.01 -3.84
N MET A 12 -0.31 17.29 -3.40
CA MET A 12 0.84 16.43 -3.67
C MET A 12 1.84 16.50 -2.52
N LEU A 13 1.88 15.44 -1.72
CA LEU A 13 2.80 15.28 -0.61
C LEU A 13 4.21 15.01 -1.13
N VAL A 14 5.20 15.66 -0.52
CA VAL A 14 6.61 15.44 -0.84
C VAL A 14 7.09 14.18 -0.12
N VAL A 15 7.31 13.12 -0.90
CA VAL A 15 7.81 11.83 -0.40
C VAL A 15 9.07 11.45 -1.17
N GLU A 16 10.14 11.13 -0.45
CA GLU A 16 11.35 10.52 -1.02
C GLU A 16 11.02 9.12 -1.52
N HIS A 17 11.37 8.84 -2.77
CA HIS A 17 11.03 7.58 -3.40
C HIS A 17 12.02 6.48 -3.03
N VAL A 18 11.50 5.30 -2.66
CA VAL A 18 12.28 4.07 -2.48
C VAL A 18 11.82 3.05 -3.52
N GLN A 19 12.76 2.58 -4.35
CA GLN A 19 12.48 1.52 -5.32
C GLN A 19 12.59 0.15 -4.63
N GLN A 20 11.64 -0.75 -4.91
CA GLN A 20 11.70 -2.13 -4.45
C GLN A 20 12.91 -2.84 -5.07
N ARG A 21 13.53 -3.79 -4.36
CA ARG A 21 14.71 -4.51 -4.82
C ARG A 21 14.38 -5.91 -5.34
N HIS A 22 13.25 -6.47 -4.91
CA HIS A 22 12.80 -7.81 -5.24
C HIS A 22 11.32 -7.80 -5.66
N THR A 23 10.77 -8.97 -5.98
CA THR A 23 9.34 -9.08 -6.37
C THR A 23 8.38 -9.03 -5.17
N TRP A 24 8.90 -9.22 -3.95
CA TRP A 24 8.11 -9.40 -2.73
C TRP A 24 8.15 -8.22 -1.75
N ASP A 25 9.02 -7.22 -2.00
CA ASP A 25 9.33 -6.13 -1.06
C ASP A 25 8.70 -4.78 -1.46
N CYS A 26 7.72 -4.76 -2.38
CA CYS A 26 7.02 -3.52 -2.75
C CYS A 26 6.31 -2.85 -1.55
N GLY A 27 5.74 -3.64 -0.63
CA GLY A 27 5.17 -3.15 0.62
C GLY A 27 6.23 -2.56 1.56
N LEU A 28 7.39 -3.21 1.67
CA LEU A 28 8.51 -2.72 2.49
C LEU A 28 9.10 -1.42 1.94
N ALA A 29 9.17 -1.28 0.62
CA ALA A 29 9.53 -0.03 -0.03
C ALA A 29 8.52 1.08 0.31
N CYS A 30 7.21 0.78 0.34
CA CYS A 30 6.18 1.74 0.78
C CYS A 30 6.34 2.15 2.25
N VAL A 31 6.62 1.20 3.15
CA VAL A 31 6.95 1.50 4.55
C VAL A 31 8.16 2.42 4.63
N ASN A 32 9.26 2.09 3.95
CA ASN A 32 10.48 2.90 3.95
C ASN A 32 10.23 4.35 3.47
N MET A 33 9.39 4.53 2.45
CA MET A 33 9.01 5.86 1.96
C MET A 33 8.31 6.73 3.02
N VAL A 34 7.65 6.15 4.02
CA VAL A 34 6.95 6.92 5.08
C VAL A 34 7.71 7.00 6.40
N LEU A 35 8.88 6.34 6.52
CA LEU A 35 9.73 6.44 7.69
C LEU A 35 10.48 7.80 7.75
N PRO A 36 10.75 8.33 8.96
CA PRO A 36 11.69 9.44 9.16
C PRO A 36 13.11 9.08 8.69
N PRO A 37 13.95 10.07 8.32
CA PRO A 37 15.27 9.82 7.73
C PRO A 37 16.16 8.84 8.52
N ALA A 38 16.27 9.02 9.84
CA ALA A 38 17.08 8.13 10.69
C ALA A 38 16.55 6.68 10.67
N ALA A 39 15.22 6.51 10.69
CA ALA A 39 14.58 5.20 10.62
C ALA A 39 14.75 4.56 9.23
N ARG A 40 14.75 5.34 8.14
CA ARG A 40 15.02 4.83 6.77
C ARG A 40 16.41 4.21 6.66
N VAL A 41 17.43 4.87 7.21
CA VAL A 41 18.80 4.36 7.18
C VAL A 41 18.88 3.02 7.91
N LYS A 42 18.32 2.94 9.13
CA LYS A 42 18.24 1.70 9.91
C LYS A 42 17.46 0.60 9.20
N PHE A 43 16.27 0.90 8.70
CA PHE A 43 15.42 -0.06 8.01
C PHE A 43 16.09 -0.62 6.75
N SER A 44 16.79 0.24 6.00
CA SER A 44 17.47 -0.15 4.77
C SER A 44 18.72 -1.00 5.02
N SER A 45 19.47 -0.74 6.09
CA SER A 45 20.68 -1.50 6.43
C SER A 45 20.37 -2.85 7.09
N GLN A 46 19.27 -2.94 7.84
CA GLN A 46 18.88 -4.13 8.61
C GLN A 46 17.63 -4.84 8.04
N LEU A 47 17.25 -4.57 6.79
CA LEU A 47 15.97 -5.00 6.21
C LEU A 47 15.68 -6.49 6.44
N TYR A 48 16.64 -7.37 6.11
CA TYR A 48 16.44 -8.81 6.23
C TYR A 48 16.36 -9.28 7.67
N GLU A 49 17.18 -8.72 8.56
CA GLU A 49 17.14 -9.04 9.99
C GLU A 49 15.79 -8.66 10.58
N ILE A 50 15.30 -7.45 10.30
CA ILE A 50 13.97 -6.98 10.71
C ILE A 50 12.89 -7.92 10.19
N CYS A 51 12.91 -8.28 8.89
CA CYS A 51 11.89 -9.18 8.33
C CYS A 51 11.89 -10.58 8.98
N GLN A 52 13.05 -11.06 9.43
CA GLN A 52 13.17 -12.34 10.13
C GLN A 52 12.67 -12.24 11.58
N GLU A 53 13.01 -11.16 12.29
CA GLU A 53 12.50 -10.90 13.64
C GLU A 53 10.98 -10.73 13.65
N GLU A 54 10.42 -10.11 12.62
CA GLU A 54 8.96 -9.99 12.42
C GLU A 54 8.31 -11.31 11.94
N GLY A 55 9.11 -12.34 11.61
CA GLY A 55 8.62 -13.68 11.30
C GLY A 55 8.00 -13.88 9.92
N PHE A 56 7.95 -12.86 9.05
CA PHE A 56 7.38 -12.97 7.70
C PHE A 56 8.44 -13.19 6.60
N GLY A 57 9.72 -12.93 6.88
CA GLY A 57 10.84 -13.21 5.96
C GLY A 57 10.67 -12.54 4.60
N LYS A 58 10.22 -13.31 3.59
CA LYS A 58 9.97 -12.84 2.22
C LYS A 58 8.49 -12.90 1.79
N SER A 59 7.58 -13.25 2.70
CA SER A 59 6.14 -13.38 2.43
C SER A 59 5.37 -12.29 3.17
N THR A 60 5.38 -11.08 2.61
CA THR A 60 4.87 -9.88 3.26
C THR A 60 3.35 -9.74 3.08
N TRP A 61 2.61 -9.63 4.18
CA TRP A 61 1.17 -9.30 4.20
C TRP A 61 0.92 -7.89 4.74
N SER A 62 -0.26 -7.31 4.49
CA SER A 62 -0.59 -5.94 4.94
C SER A 62 -0.51 -5.78 6.45
N ILE A 63 -0.93 -6.80 7.21
CA ILE A 63 -0.78 -6.82 8.66
C ILE A 63 0.69 -6.73 9.08
N ASP A 64 1.62 -7.29 8.31
CA ASP A 64 3.06 -7.19 8.60
C ASP A 64 3.58 -5.77 8.40
N LEU A 65 3.09 -5.09 7.36
CA LEU A 65 3.42 -3.68 7.14
C LEU A 65 2.92 -2.81 8.30
N ALA A 66 1.72 -3.09 8.84
CA ALA A 66 1.18 -2.38 9.99
C ALA A 66 2.04 -2.60 11.26
N TYR A 67 2.47 -3.82 11.53
CA TYR A 67 3.41 -4.13 12.62
C TYR A 67 4.77 -3.44 12.43
N LEU A 68 5.30 -3.39 11.21
CA LEU A 68 6.51 -2.63 10.93
C LEU A 68 6.34 -1.14 11.20
N LEU A 69 5.23 -0.54 10.76
CA LEU A 69 4.92 0.86 11.05
C LEU A 69 4.85 1.11 12.56
N GLN A 70 4.21 0.22 13.30
CA GLN A 70 4.14 0.26 14.77
C GLN A 70 5.53 0.19 15.41
N ARG A 71 6.39 -0.73 14.95
CA ARG A 71 7.77 -0.90 15.43
C ARG A 71 8.62 0.36 15.24
N PHE A 72 8.35 1.14 14.20
CA PHE A 72 9.02 2.43 13.95
C PHE A 72 8.27 3.63 14.53
N GLY A 73 7.21 3.42 15.31
CA GLY A 73 6.43 4.49 15.96
C GLY A 73 5.62 5.34 14.98
N ILE A 74 5.31 4.82 13.80
CA ILE A 74 4.50 5.53 12.80
C ILE A 74 3.03 5.35 13.15
N LYS A 75 2.34 6.44 13.47
CA LYS A 75 0.91 6.42 13.73
C LYS A 75 0.15 6.08 12.45
N HIS A 76 -0.60 4.99 12.48
CA HIS A 76 -1.32 4.49 11.32
C HIS A 76 -2.66 3.85 11.70
N ARG A 77 -3.51 3.65 10.70
CA ARG A 77 -4.76 2.85 10.80
C ARG A 77 -4.84 1.93 9.60
N TYR A 78 -4.90 0.63 9.86
CA TYR A 78 -5.07 -0.40 8.84
C TYR A 78 -6.56 -0.72 8.71
N MET A 79 -7.11 -0.64 7.49
CA MET A 79 -8.44 -1.15 7.18
C MET A 79 -8.36 -2.29 6.17
N THR A 80 -9.26 -3.26 6.32
CA THR A 80 -9.42 -4.43 5.44
C THR A 80 -10.84 -4.97 5.53
N VAL A 81 -11.36 -5.63 4.50
CA VAL A 81 -12.64 -6.36 4.61
C VAL A 81 -12.47 -7.75 5.23
N THR A 82 -11.23 -8.26 5.30
CA THR A 82 -10.91 -9.62 5.75
C THR A 82 -9.99 -9.57 6.97
N LEU A 83 -10.50 -9.96 8.15
CA LEU A 83 -9.67 -10.11 9.35
C LEU A 83 -9.06 -11.53 9.37
N GLY A 84 -7.80 -11.64 8.97
CA GLY A 84 -7.09 -12.92 8.88
C GLY A 84 -6.77 -13.29 7.43
N VAL A 85 -6.95 -14.56 7.10
CA VAL A 85 -6.80 -15.09 5.74
C VAL A 85 -8.19 -15.51 5.24
N ASP A 86 -8.59 -15.05 4.06
CA ASP A 86 -9.88 -15.43 3.47
C ASP A 86 -9.90 -16.96 3.21
N PRO A 87 -10.85 -17.71 3.81
CA PRO A 87 -11.00 -19.14 3.54
C PRO A 87 -11.24 -19.46 2.07
N GLY A 88 -11.76 -18.51 1.27
CA GLY A 88 -11.96 -18.64 -0.18
C GLY A 88 -10.66 -18.84 -0.97
N PHE A 89 -9.49 -18.56 -0.39
CA PHE A 89 -8.21 -18.89 -1.02
C PHE A 89 -7.84 -20.38 -0.91
N SER A 90 -8.51 -21.16 -0.04
CA SER A 90 -8.23 -22.60 0.14
C SER A 90 -8.76 -23.49 -1.00
N SER A 91 -9.68 -23.00 -1.83
CA SER A 91 -10.26 -23.78 -2.94
C SER A 91 -9.41 -23.84 -4.21
N GLU A 92 -8.32 -23.06 -4.25
CA GLU A 92 -7.38 -23.04 -5.37
C GLU A 92 -6.15 -23.90 -4.99
N THR A 93 -6.01 -25.06 -5.65
CA THR A 93 -4.99 -26.09 -5.38
C THR A 93 -3.53 -25.61 -5.39
N PHE A 94 -3.27 -24.40 -5.88
CA PHE A 94 -1.97 -23.73 -5.82
C PHE A 94 -1.58 -23.25 -4.41
N TYR A 95 -2.55 -23.04 -3.52
CA TYR A 95 -2.35 -22.34 -2.25
C TYR A 95 -2.14 -23.24 -1.01
N ASP A 96 -2.42 -24.54 -1.08
CA ASP A 96 -2.44 -25.45 0.08
C ASP A 96 -1.12 -25.49 0.88
N HIS A 97 0.04 -25.34 0.25
CA HIS A 97 1.33 -25.44 0.95
C HIS A 97 1.92 -24.10 1.45
N VAL A 98 1.51 -22.96 0.86
CA VAL A 98 2.03 -21.63 1.23
C VAL A 98 1.06 -20.92 2.19
N LEU A 99 -0.25 -21.02 1.98
CA LEU A 99 -1.22 -20.44 2.91
C LEU A 99 -1.14 -21.10 4.28
N HIS A 100 -0.92 -22.42 4.38
CA HIS A 100 -0.79 -23.05 5.70
C HIS A 100 0.38 -22.49 6.52
N LYS A 101 1.48 -22.04 5.88
CA LYS A 101 2.64 -21.48 6.58
C LYS A 101 2.39 -20.06 7.09
N ASP A 102 1.75 -19.22 6.29
CA ASP A 102 1.49 -17.83 6.66
C ASP A 102 0.17 -17.63 7.42
N ALA A 103 -0.84 -18.45 7.17
CA ALA A 103 -2.19 -18.24 7.69
C ALA A 103 -2.24 -18.26 9.21
N GLN A 104 -1.49 -19.16 9.86
CA GLN A 104 -1.37 -19.16 11.31
C GLN A 104 -0.80 -17.82 11.80
N ARG A 105 0.37 -17.43 11.31
CA ARG A 105 1.05 -16.16 11.67
C ARG A 105 0.17 -14.93 11.41
N VAL A 106 -0.45 -14.85 10.24
CA VAL A 106 -1.31 -13.74 9.84
C VAL A 106 -2.51 -13.66 10.77
N THR A 107 -3.19 -14.79 11.02
CA THR A 107 -4.35 -14.85 11.92
C THR A 107 -3.97 -14.46 13.34
N GLU A 108 -2.86 -14.97 13.87
CA GLU A 108 -2.34 -14.61 15.20
C GLU A 108 -2.00 -13.12 15.28
N ARG A 109 -1.40 -12.53 14.24
CA ARG A 109 -1.12 -11.08 14.19
C ARG A 109 -2.40 -10.24 14.20
N PHE A 110 -3.44 -10.64 13.47
CA PHE A 110 -4.73 -9.94 13.56
C PHE A 110 -5.35 -10.03 14.96
N GLN A 111 -5.30 -11.21 15.59
CA GLN A 111 -5.82 -11.42 16.95
C GLN A 111 -5.07 -10.60 18.00
N ALA A 112 -3.74 -10.52 17.87
CA ALA A 112 -2.87 -9.82 18.82
C ALA A 112 -2.66 -8.32 18.49
N ALA A 113 -3.21 -7.82 17.38
CA ALA A 113 -2.94 -6.47 16.87
C ALA A 113 -3.17 -5.38 17.91
N LYS A 114 -4.34 -5.42 18.58
CA LYS A 114 -4.72 -4.45 19.60
C LYS A 114 -3.72 -4.42 20.76
N ASP A 115 -3.28 -5.58 21.22
CA ASP A 115 -2.36 -5.71 22.35
C ASP A 115 -0.94 -5.20 22.01
N HIS A 116 -0.60 -5.17 20.71
CA HIS A 116 0.65 -4.62 20.20
C HIS A 116 0.53 -3.14 19.77
N GLY A 117 -0.64 -2.52 19.96
CA GLY A 117 -0.91 -1.14 19.56
C GLY A 117 -1.11 -0.92 18.05
N VAL A 118 -1.32 -2.00 17.29
CA VAL A 118 -1.65 -1.95 15.86
C VAL A 118 -3.15 -1.74 15.71
N VAL A 119 -3.56 -0.61 15.13
CA VAL A 119 -4.98 -0.27 14.92
C VAL A 119 -5.47 -0.90 13.62
N VAL A 120 -6.36 -1.87 13.74
CA VAL A 120 -6.99 -2.57 12.62
C VAL A 120 -8.51 -2.40 12.69
N GLU A 121 -9.12 -2.03 11.57
CA GLU A 121 -10.57 -1.86 11.44
C GLU A 121 -11.09 -2.70 10.27
N GLN A 122 -12.13 -3.51 10.54
CA GLN A 122 -12.81 -4.21 9.46
C GLN A 122 -13.76 -3.27 8.74
N GLY A 123 -13.62 -3.16 7.42
CA GLY A 123 -14.52 -2.39 6.58
C GLY A 123 -13.89 -1.90 5.30
N THR A 124 -14.67 -1.10 4.58
CA THR A 124 -14.31 -0.54 3.29
C THR A 124 -14.02 0.95 3.44
N ALA A 125 -12.89 1.42 2.94
CA ALA A 125 -12.67 2.84 2.69
C ALA A 125 -13.36 3.25 1.38
N SER A 126 -13.95 4.45 1.31
CA SER A 126 -14.37 5.06 0.05
C SER A 126 -13.24 5.88 -0.58
N ILE A 127 -13.38 6.24 -1.86
CA ILE A 127 -12.46 7.21 -2.49
C ILE A 127 -12.46 8.53 -1.72
N ASN A 128 -13.62 8.98 -1.21
CA ASN A 128 -13.68 10.23 -0.44
C ASN A 128 -12.88 10.14 0.86
N ASP A 129 -12.89 9.00 1.55
CA ASP A 129 -12.09 8.81 2.76
C ASP A 129 -10.58 8.90 2.43
N ILE A 130 -10.16 8.30 1.31
CA ILE A 130 -8.79 8.39 0.80
C ILE A 130 -8.41 9.84 0.49
N LEU A 131 -9.26 10.58 -0.23
CA LEU A 131 -9.01 11.97 -0.60
C LEU A 131 -8.95 12.88 0.64
N SER A 132 -9.89 12.71 1.58
CA SER A 132 -9.91 13.45 2.84
C SER A 132 -8.64 13.18 3.66
N HIS A 133 -8.21 11.93 3.76
CA HIS A 133 -6.98 11.58 4.47
C HIS A 133 -5.72 12.15 3.82
N LEU A 134 -5.59 12.04 2.49
CA LEU A 134 -4.46 12.61 1.74
C LEU A 134 -4.37 14.14 1.90
N TYR A 135 -5.50 14.82 2.06
CA TYR A 135 -5.55 16.27 2.27
C TYR A 135 -5.17 16.68 3.70
N GLN A 136 -5.60 15.91 4.71
CA GLN A 136 -5.53 16.34 6.11
C GLN A 136 -4.33 15.74 6.87
N GLU A 137 -3.89 14.54 6.52
CA GLU A 137 -3.09 13.71 7.43
C GLU A 137 -1.79 13.22 6.82
N GLY A 138 -1.83 12.62 5.63
CA GLY A 138 -0.63 12.00 5.07
C GLY A 138 -0.85 10.98 3.95
N PRO A 139 0.24 10.31 3.52
CA PRO A 139 0.19 9.34 2.44
C PRO A 139 -0.54 8.06 2.87
N VAL A 140 -0.87 7.22 1.90
CA VAL A 140 -1.64 5.99 2.11
C VAL A 140 -0.92 4.83 1.43
N ILE A 141 -0.61 3.76 2.17
CA ILE A 141 -0.13 2.50 1.58
C ILE A 141 -1.37 1.73 1.12
N LEU A 142 -1.38 1.28 -0.12
CA LEU A 142 -2.54 0.63 -0.72
C LEU A 142 -2.12 -0.65 -1.45
N LEU A 143 -2.81 -1.76 -1.14
CA LEU A 143 -2.74 -2.97 -1.93
C LEU A 143 -3.69 -2.86 -3.14
N THR A 144 -3.22 -3.26 -4.31
CA THR A 144 -4.00 -3.24 -5.54
C THR A 144 -3.69 -4.43 -6.42
N ASN A 145 -4.61 -4.80 -7.31
CA ASN A 145 -4.31 -5.70 -8.40
C ASN A 145 -3.40 -5.01 -9.44
N ALA A 146 -2.18 -5.51 -9.62
CA ALA A 146 -1.16 -4.97 -10.52
C ALA A 146 -1.63 -4.87 -11.97
N HIS A 147 -2.44 -5.83 -12.45
CA HIS A 147 -2.95 -5.85 -13.83
C HIS A 147 -3.97 -4.75 -14.12
N LEU A 148 -4.60 -4.20 -13.09
CA LEU A 148 -5.56 -3.10 -13.20
C LEU A 148 -4.95 -1.74 -12.88
N LEU A 149 -3.73 -1.72 -12.34
CA LEU A 149 -2.97 -0.50 -11.99
C LEU A 149 -2.34 0.12 -13.25
N VAL A 150 -3.16 0.86 -14.02
CA VAL A 150 -2.74 1.48 -15.29
C VAL A 150 -2.46 2.98 -15.11
N CYS A 151 -1.18 3.36 -15.13
CA CYS A 151 -0.77 4.75 -15.04
C CYS A 151 -1.01 5.53 -16.34
N VAL A 152 -1.79 6.61 -16.29
CA VAL A 152 -2.11 7.43 -17.48
C VAL A 152 -0.85 8.07 -18.10
N LYS A 153 0.16 8.40 -17.29
CA LYS A 153 1.43 8.99 -17.76
C LYS A 153 2.38 7.94 -18.37
N CYS A 154 2.44 6.74 -17.79
CA CYS A 154 3.46 5.74 -18.17
C CYS A 154 3.07 4.90 -19.40
N VAL A 155 1.77 4.80 -19.72
CA VAL A 155 1.28 4.00 -20.86
C VAL A 155 1.78 4.51 -22.21
N ARG A 156 2.21 5.78 -22.31
CA ARG A 156 2.72 6.36 -23.58
C ARG A 156 4.09 5.80 -24.03
N GLY A 157 4.75 4.94 -23.25
CA GLY A 157 6.06 4.37 -23.57
C GLY A 157 6.15 2.84 -23.45
N ALA A 158 5.05 2.14 -23.16
CA ALA A 158 5.05 0.67 -23.08
C ALA A 158 4.53 0.10 -24.40
N MET A 159 5.36 -0.65 -25.14
CA MET A 159 4.86 -1.47 -26.24
C MET A 159 3.78 -2.39 -25.69
N PRO A 160 2.61 -2.50 -26.35
CA PRO A 160 1.58 -3.44 -25.93
C PRO A 160 2.17 -4.84 -26.09
N GLN A 161 2.45 -5.51 -24.97
CA GLN A 161 2.77 -6.93 -25.05
C GLN A 161 1.59 -7.63 -25.74
N LEU A 162 1.93 -8.32 -26.81
CA LEU A 162 1.06 -9.09 -27.69
C LEU A 162 0.02 -9.84 -26.86
N ARG A 163 -1.21 -9.33 -26.83
CA ARG A 163 -2.34 -10.06 -26.23
C ARG A 163 -2.65 -11.21 -27.18
N SER A 164 -2.11 -12.39 -26.86
CA SER A 164 -2.49 -13.62 -27.55
C SER A 164 -4.00 -13.82 -27.42
N CYS A 165 -4.59 -14.28 -28.51
CA CYS A 165 -6.02 -14.54 -28.68
C CYS A 165 -6.49 -15.70 -27.78
N PHE A 166 -6.69 -15.45 -26.48
CA PHE A 166 -7.47 -16.33 -25.59
C PHE A 166 -8.17 -15.47 -24.52
N PRO A 167 -9.46 -15.73 -24.19
CA PRO A 167 -10.19 -15.02 -23.14
C PRO A 167 -9.74 -15.53 -21.76
N CYS A 168 -8.49 -15.29 -21.39
CA CYS A 168 -7.98 -15.55 -20.06
C CYS A 168 -7.66 -14.20 -19.40
N THR A 169 -8.54 -13.74 -18.50
CA THR A 169 -8.15 -12.67 -17.58
C THR A 169 -6.99 -13.18 -16.73
N PRO A 170 -5.85 -12.46 -16.66
CA PRO A 170 -4.73 -12.92 -15.84
C PRO A 170 -5.17 -13.03 -14.37
N PRO A 171 -4.65 -14.03 -13.63
CA PRO A 171 -4.97 -14.20 -12.22
C PRO A 171 -4.55 -12.96 -11.41
N TYR A 172 -5.13 -12.81 -10.22
CA TYR A 172 -4.78 -11.71 -9.32
C TYR A 172 -3.27 -11.66 -9.05
N GLN A 173 -2.70 -10.46 -9.11
CA GLN A 173 -1.34 -10.18 -8.68
C GLN A 173 -1.36 -8.97 -7.74
N GLY A 174 -1.10 -9.20 -6.46
CA GLY A 174 -1.01 -8.13 -5.46
C GLY A 174 0.20 -7.23 -5.69
N HIS A 175 0.02 -5.93 -5.52
CA HIS A 175 1.09 -4.94 -5.58
C HIS A 175 0.80 -3.77 -4.65
N TYR A 176 1.77 -3.39 -3.81
CA TYR A 176 1.65 -2.22 -2.95
C TYR A 176 2.15 -0.96 -3.65
N VAL A 177 1.39 0.10 -3.50
CA VAL A 177 1.77 1.46 -3.92
C VAL A 177 1.55 2.45 -2.79
N LEU A 178 2.22 3.60 -2.87
CA LEU A 178 2.02 4.69 -1.92
C LEU A 178 1.25 5.83 -2.61
N LEU A 179 0.02 6.08 -2.20
CA LEU A 179 -0.74 7.25 -2.64
C LEU A 179 -0.17 8.48 -1.93
N VAL A 180 0.07 9.54 -2.69
CA VAL A 180 0.76 10.76 -2.22
C VAL A 180 0.02 12.04 -2.60
N GLY A 181 -1.20 11.95 -3.12
CA GLY A 181 -2.00 13.12 -3.44
C GLY A 181 -3.05 12.87 -4.51
N PHE A 182 -3.68 13.94 -4.97
CA PHE A 182 -4.77 13.89 -5.93
C PHE A 182 -4.90 15.17 -6.73
N ASP A 183 -5.71 15.10 -7.79
CA ASP A 183 -6.14 16.20 -8.63
C ASP A 183 -7.64 16.03 -8.88
N MET A 184 -8.44 16.90 -8.25
CA MET A 184 -9.90 16.89 -8.32
C MET A 184 -10.38 17.24 -9.72
N LYS A 185 -9.74 18.22 -10.38
CA LYS A 185 -10.12 18.68 -11.72
C LYS A 185 -10.06 17.55 -12.74
N ASN A 186 -9.04 16.71 -12.65
CA ASN A 186 -8.88 15.57 -13.56
C ASN A 186 -9.35 14.24 -12.96
N SER A 187 -9.87 14.24 -11.72
CA SER A 187 -10.27 13.04 -10.98
C SER A 187 -9.18 11.96 -10.95
N HIS A 188 -7.95 12.36 -10.63
CA HIS A 188 -6.77 11.49 -10.59
C HIS A 188 -6.13 11.43 -9.20
N ILE A 189 -5.62 10.26 -8.84
CA ILE A 189 -4.72 10.05 -7.69
C ILE A 189 -3.27 10.04 -8.18
N TYR A 190 -2.39 10.67 -7.40
CA TYR A 190 -0.94 10.57 -7.53
C TYR A 190 -0.39 9.49 -6.62
N TYR A 191 0.53 8.69 -7.13
CA TYR A 191 1.13 7.61 -6.35
C TYR A 191 2.59 7.37 -6.75
N ARG A 192 3.36 6.88 -5.78
CA ARG A 192 4.68 6.28 -5.99
C ARG A 192 4.49 4.79 -6.23
N ASN A 193 5.11 4.28 -7.29
CA ASN A 193 5.11 2.86 -7.58
C ASN A 193 6.52 2.29 -7.37
N PRO A 194 6.74 1.47 -6.33
CA PRO A 194 8.05 0.92 -6.00
C PRO A 194 8.71 0.11 -7.11
N SER A 195 7.96 -0.40 -8.09
CA SER A 195 8.51 -1.18 -9.21
C SER A 195 9.27 -0.32 -10.23
N PHE A 196 9.10 1.00 -10.18
CA PHE A 196 9.76 1.92 -11.10
C PHE A 196 10.74 2.83 -10.35
N GLY A 197 11.73 3.39 -11.05
CA GLY A 197 12.59 4.43 -10.49
C GLY A 197 11.81 5.71 -10.14
N ASN A 198 12.46 6.64 -9.42
CA ASN A 198 11.86 7.85 -8.85
C ASN A 198 11.00 8.65 -9.84
N ARG A 199 9.68 8.44 -9.77
CA ARG A 199 8.67 9.17 -10.55
C ARG A 199 7.34 9.23 -9.83
N ILE A 200 6.46 10.12 -10.26
CA ILE A 200 5.06 10.20 -9.80
C ILE A 200 4.17 9.60 -10.88
N CYS A 201 3.49 8.51 -10.54
CA CYS A 201 2.46 7.89 -11.37
C CYS A 201 1.08 8.53 -11.10
N THR A 202 0.15 8.33 -12.02
CA THR A 202 -1.20 8.89 -11.92
C THR A 202 -2.25 7.93 -12.47
N ILE A 203 -3.38 7.78 -11.79
CA ILE A 203 -4.48 6.88 -12.14
C ILE A 203 -5.82 7.53 -11.80
N SER A 204 -6.88 7.27 -12.56
CA SER A 204 -8.19 7.89 -12.27
C SER A 204 -8.80 7.30 -11.01
N PHE A 205 -9.64 8.08 -10.32
CA PHE A 205 -10.36 7.64 -9.12
C PHE A 205 -11.08 6.31 -9.33
N SER A 206 -11.85 6.21 -10.42
CA SER A 206 -12.61 5.00 -10.77
C SER A 206 -11.73 3.78 -11.05
N LYS A 207 -10.58 3.96 -11.72
CA LYS A 207 -9.68 2.84 -12.04
C LYS A 207 -8.92 2.37 -10.80
N LEU A 208 -8.50 3.29 -9.95
CA LEU A 208 -7.90 2.93 -8.66
C LEU A 208 -8.89 2.17 -7.80
N ASP A 209 -10.13 2.67 -7.68
CA ASP A 209 -11.16 2.03 -6.87
C ASP A 209 -11.46 0.61 -7.34
N LYS A 210 -11.56 0.41 -8.67
CA LYS A 210 -11.70 -0.93 -9.26
C LYS A 210 -10.50 -1.83 -8.93
N ALA A 211 -9.28 -1.31 -9.05
CA ALA A 211 -8.06 -2.10 -8.88
C ALA A 211 -7.83 -2.53 -7.43
N ARG A 212 -8.11 -1.66 -6.45
CA ARG A 212 -7.96 -1.93 -5.01
C ARG A 212 -9.11 -2.73 -4.38
N ARG A 213 -10.25 -2.82 -5.05
CA ARG A 213 -11.42 -3.60 -4.61
C ARG A 213 -11.53 -4.96 -5.31
N SER A 214 -10.50 -5.31 -6.08
CA SER A 214 -10.48 -6.59 -6.79
C SER A 214 -10.32 -7.74 -5.82
N TYR A 215 -10.98 -8.87 -6.09
CA TYR A 215 -10.77 -10.10 -5.32
C TYR A 215 -9.27 -10.40 -5.19
N GLY A 216 -8.85 -10.77 -3.98
CA GLY A 216 -7.45 -11.01 -3.64
C GLY A 216 -6.76 -9.85 -2.91
N THR A 217 -7.31 -8.63 -2.98
CA THR A 217 -6.71 -7.44 -2.32
C THR A 217 -7.19 -7.22 -0.89
N ASP A 218 -8.28 -7.87 -0.49
CA ASP A 218 -8.96 -7.67 0.80
C ASP A 218 -9.30 -6.19 1.10
N GLU A 219 -9.32 -5.34 0.06
CA GLU A 219 -9.37 -3.88 0.16
C GLU A 219 -8.32 -3.27 1.10
N ASP A 220 -7.18 -3.94 1.28
CA ASP A 220 -6.17 -3.57 2.27
C ASP A 220 -5.60 -2.18 2.01
N ILE A 221 -5.71 -1.34 3.04
CA ILE A 221 -5.31 0.06 3.00
C ILE A 221 -4.79 0.50 4.36
N ILE A 222 -3.63 1.16 4.38
CA ILE A 222 -3.01 1.69 5.60
C ILE A 222 -2.88 3.20 5.48
N PHE A 223 -3.64 3.90 6.31
CA PHE A 223 -3.64 5.35 6.44
C PHE A 223 -2.52 5.81 7.38
N ILE A 224 -1.64 6.69 6.91
CA ILE A 224 -0.52 7.23 7.71
C ILE A 224 -0.92 8.60 8.28
N TYR A 225 -0.84 8.76 9.59
CA TYR A 225 -1.21 10.00 10.30
C TYR A 225 0.01 10.81 10.69
N ASN A 226 -0.20 12.10 10.96
CA ASN A 226 0.84 13.03 11.39
C ASN A 226 2.06 13.03 10.44
N TYR A 227 1.82 12.94 9.13
CA TYR A 227 2.92 12.92 8.17
C TYR A 227 3.48 14.32 8.00
N HIS A 228 4.69 14.52 8.52
CA HIS A 228 5.47 15.73 8.28
C HIS A 228 6.45 15.42 7.15
N PRO A 229 6.26 15.95 5.93
CA PRO A 229 7.33 15.94 4.94
C PRO A 229 8.54 16.62 5.60
N CYS A 230 9.74 16.05 5.46
CA CYS A 230 10.95 16.66 6.03
C CYS A 230 10.96 18.15 5.72
N GLU A 231 10.69 18.98 6.73
CA GLU A 231 10.93 20.40 6.62
C GLU A 231 12.42 20.51 6.35
N CYS A 232 12.79 21.15 5.23
CA CYS A 232 14.13 21.65 5.09
C CYS A 232 14.36 22.54 6.32
N ILE A 233 15.13 22.05 7.29
CA ILE A 233 15.63 22.87 8.39
C ILE A 233 16.36 24.00 7.67
N SER A 234 15.74 25.18 7.68
CA SER A 234 16.39 26.38 7.18
C SER A 234 17.58 26.60 8.11
N PRO A 235 18.82 26.70 7.61
CA PRO A 235 19.93 27.07 8.48
C PRO A 235 19.64 28.49 8.99
N ASN A 236 19.57 28.63 10.31
CA ASN A 236 19.70 29.93 10.97
C ASN A 236 21.07 30.53 10.65
#